data_AF-A0A852YHH9-F1
#
_entry.id   AF-A0A852YHH9-F1
#
_cell.length_a   1.000
_cell.length_b   1.000
_cell.length_c   1.000
_cell.angle_alpha   90.00
_cell.angle_beta   90.00
_cell.angle_gamma   90.00
#
_symmetry.space_group_name_H-M   'P 1'
#
loop_
_entity.id
_entity.type
_entity.pdbx_description
1 polymer ?
#
loop_
_entity_poly.entity_id
_entity_poly.type
_entity_poly.pdbx_seq_one_letter_code
_entity_poly.pdbx_strand_id
1 'polypeptide(L)'
;MLDDPLVPLYTATRVLFVGDSADLPALRRILADLPGDAYGQVFIEIASRIQIEPLLVPDAVTVSWLRRDLRSSRIDGLAPRGALAARALTAWASEWMPDDVDSDGADFTLWVGCATSPRVDAAFRRLHASLHERDAH
;
A
#
# COMPACT_ATOMS: atom_id res chain seq x y z
N MET A 1 15.94 -7.68 -1.45
CA MET A 1 15.13 -8.44 -0.49
C MET A 1 14.50 -7.45 0.47
N LEU A 2 13.34 -6.91 0.11
CA LEU A 2 12.48 -6.06 0.94
C LEU A 2 11.15 -6.83 1.09
N ASP A 3 11.23 -8.09 1.55
CA ASP A 3 10.10 -9.05 1.51
C ASP A 3 9.49 -9.35 2.88
N ASP A 4 10.05 -8.77 3.95
CA ASP A 4 9.55 -8.99 5.32
C ASP A 4 8.92 -7.69 5.83
N PRO A 5 7.65 -7.72 6.30
CA PRO A 5 7.04 -6.55 6.92
C PRO A 5 7.90 -6.13 8.12
N LEU A 6 8.12 -4.81 8.28
CA LEU A 6 8.99 -4.25 9.32
C LEU A 6 8.54 -4.57 10.76
N VAL A 7 7.39 -5.24 10.93
CA VAL A 7 6.74 -5.54 12.21
C VAL A 7 6.10 -6.93 12.14
N PRO A 8 6.15 -7.72 13.23
CA PRO A 8 5.38 -8.96 13.34
C PRO A 8 3.87 -8.73 13.08
N LEU A 9 3.33 -9.29 11.98
CA LEU A 9 1.95 -9.02 11.51
C LEU A 9 0.83 -9.39 12.49
N TYR A 10 1.06 -10.40 13.32
CA TYR A 10 0.20 -10.85 14.43
C TYR A 10 -0.14 -9.75 15.46
N THR A 11 0.57 -8.62 15.50
CA THR A 11 0.25 -7.46 16.35
C THR A 11 -0.18 -6.24 15.55
N ALA A 12 -0.28 -6.36 14.22
CA ALA A 12 -0.63 -5.26 13.32
C ALA A 12 -2.16 -5.08 13.26
N THR A 13 -2.70 -4.17 14.07
CA THR A 13 -4.12 -3.80 14.03
C THR A 13 -4.45 -2.75 12.97
N ARG A 14 -3.46 -1.95 12.53
CA ARG A 14 -3.58 -0.93 11.48
C ARG A 14 -2.65 -1.24 10.32
N VAL A 15 -3.17 -1.41 9.10
CA VAL A 15 -2.35 -1.78 7.94
C VAL A 15 -2.51 -0.87 6.73
N LEU A 16 -1.40 -0.57 6.07
CA LEU A 16 -1.36 -0.03 4.71
C LEU A 16 -0.43 -0.89 3.87
N PHE A 17 -0.97 -1.63 2.92
CA PHE A 17 -0.19 -2.46 2.01
C PHE A 17 -0.31 -1.93 0.57
N VAL A 18 0.82 -1.78 -0.11
CA VAL A 18 0.87 -1.32 -1.50
C VAL A 18 1.71 -2.29 -2.32
N GLY A 19 1.15 -2.87 -3.37
CA GLY A 19 1.86 -3.81 -4.23
C GLY A 19 1.39 -3.77 -5.68
N ASP A 20 1.94 -4.63 -6.50
CA ASP A 20 1.48 -4.91 -7.86
C ASP A 20 1.23 -6.41 -8.08
N SER A 21 0.83 -6.77 -9.30
CA SER A 21 0.52 -8.17 -9.64
C SER A 21 1.66 -9.16 -9.37
N ALA A 22 2.93 -8.73 -9.35
CA ALA A 22 4.04 -9.61 -9.03
C ALA A 22 4.11 -9.94 -7.52
N ASP A 23 3.49 -9.11 -6.70
CA ASP A 23 3.50 -9.23 -5.24
C ASP A 23 2.31 -10.04 -4.69
N LEU A 24 1.34 -10.40 -5.53
CA LEU A 24 0.14 -11.14 -5.13
C LEU A 24 0.44 -12.41 -4.30
N PRO A 25 1.46 -13.23 -4.64
CA PRO A 25 1.80 -14.39 -3.81
C PRO A 25 2.21 -14.02 -2.38
N ALA A 26 2.93 -12.92 -2.19
CA ALA A 26 3.37 -12.45 -0.87
C ALA A 26 2.18 -11.82 -0.12
N LEU A 27 1.45 -10.91 -0.78
CA LEU A 27 0.25 -10.27 -0.23
C LEU A 27 -0.77 -11.29 0.26
N ARG A 28 -1.02 -12.37 -0.49
CA ARG A 28 -1.97 -13.41 -0.07
C ARG A 28 -1.57 -14.09 1.24
N ARG A 29 -0.28 -14.28 1.47
CA ARG A 29 0.23 -14.90 2.71
C ARG A 29 0.10 -13.92 3.88
N ILE A 30 0.60 -12.71 3.68
CA ILE A 30 0.54 -11.61 4.67
C ILE A 30 -0.90 -11.34 5.11
N LEU A 31 -1.83 -11.23 4.16
CA LEU A 31 -3.24 -10.94 4.44
C LEU A 31 -3.97 -12.07 5.16
N ALA A 32 -3.61 -13.32 4.86
CA ALA A 32 -4.17 -14.48 5.55
C ALA A 32 -3.69 -14.61 7.00
N ASP A 33 -2.52 -14.04 7.30
CA ASP A 33 -1.90 -14.05 8.64
C ASP A 33 -2.30 -12.82 9.49
N LEU A 34 -3.10 -11.90 8.95
CA LEU A 34 -3.55 -10.73 9.70
C LEU A 34 -4.50 -11.12 10.85
N PRO A 35 -4.41 -10.44 12.00
CA PRO A 35 -5.42 -10.54 13.05
C PRO A 35 -6.82 -10.22 12.52
N GLY A 36 -7.84 -10.87 13.09
CA GLY A 36 -9.24 -10.66 12.67
C GLY A 36 -9.78 -9.25 12.97
N ASP A 37 -9.15 -8.53 13.89
CA ASP A 37 -9.43 -7.14 14.26
C ASP A 37 -8.54 -6.13 13.52
N ALA A 38 -7.69 -6.59 12.60
CA ALA A 38 -6.93 -5.69 11.74
C ALA A 38 -7.86 -4.88 10.83
N TYR A 39 -7.57 -3.59 10.70
CA TYR A 39 -8.27 -2.68 9.80
C TYR A 39 -7.28 -1.89 8.96
N GLY A 40 -7.67 -1.53 7.74
CA GLY A 40 -6.74 -0.82 6.86
C GLY A 40 -7.05 -0.92 5.37
N GLN A 41 -6.04 -0.57 4.58
CA GLN A 41 -6.14 -0.46 3.13
C GLN A 41 -5.05 -1.23 2.42
N VAL A 42 -5.43 -1.92 1.35
CA VAL A 42 -4.53 -2.67 0.47
C VAL A 42 -4.73 -2.15 -0.95
N PHE A 43 -3.68 -1.64 -1.56
CA PHE A 43 -3.68 -1.17 -2.94
C PHE A 43 -2.86 -2.09 -3.82
N ILE A 44 -3.48 -2.66 -4.85
CA ILE A 44 -2.82 -3.62 -5.76
C ILE A 44 -2.91 -3.11 -7.18
N GLU A 45 -1.77 -2.69 -7.75
CA GLU A 45 -1.70 -2.26 -9.14
C GLU A 45 -1.64 -3.44 -10.10
N ILE A 46 -2.55 -3.42 -11.09
CA ILE A 46 -2.66 -4.46 -12.11
C ILE A 46 -2.75 -3.82 -13.49
N ALA A 47 -2.32 -4.56 -14.52
CA ALA A 47 -2.49 -4.12 -15.90
C ALA A 47 -3.98 -4.07 -16.27
N SER A 48 -4.73 -5.14 -16.00
CA SER A 48 -6.15 -5.23 -16.39
C SER A 48 -6.96 -6.16 -15.49
N ARG A 49 -8.28 -6.18 -15.70
CA ARG A 49 -9.24 -6.97 -14.89
C ARG A 49 -8.93 -8.47 -14.81
N ILE A 50 -8.24 -9.04 -15.80
CA ILE A 50 -7.93 -10.49 -15.83
C ILE A 50 -7.01 -10.92 -14.67
N GLN A 51 -6.32 -9.96 -14.05
CA GLN A 51 -5.41 -10.20 -12.93
C GLN A 51 -6.09 -10.05 -11.55
N ILE A 52 -7.38 -9.75 -11.51
CA ILE A 52 -8.13 -9.71 -10.23
C ILE A 52 -8.36 -11.14 -9.77
N GLU A 53 -7.97 -11.42 -8.54
CA GLU A 53 -8.16 -12.71 -7.87
C GLU A 53 -8.80 -12.51 -6.49
N PRO A 54 -9.51 -13.51 -5.95
CA PRO A 54 -10.03 -13.45 -4.60
C PRO A 54 -8.89 -13.45 -3.58
N LEU A 55 -8.96 -12.57 -2.58
CA LEU A 55 -8.03 -12.50 -1.46
C LEU A 55 -8.81 -12.70 -0.16
N LEU A 56 -8.26 -13.50 0.75
CA LEU A 56 -8.76 -13.61 2.12
C LEU A 56 -8.22 -12.44 2.91
N VAL A 57 -9.11 -11.62 3.47
CA VAL A 57 -8.78 -10.44 4.27
C VAL A 57 -9.76 -10.33 5.44
N PRO A 58 -9.36 -9.73 6.57
CA PRO A 58 -10.30 -9.33 7.62
C PRO A 58 -11.36 -8.36 7.10
N ASP A 59 -12.55 -8.36 7.71
CA ASP A 59 -13.70 -7.56 7.24
C ASP A 59 -13.43 -6.05 7.22
N ALA A 60 -12.58 -5.56 8.13
CA ALA A 60 -12.21 -4.16 8.22
C ALA A 60 -11.01 -3.76 7.33
N VAL A 61 -10.50 -4.69 6.49
CA VAL A 61 -9.44 -4.44 5.52
C VAL A 61 -10.03 -4.34 4.12
N THR A 62 -9.84 -3.21 3.47
CA THR A 62 -10.34 -2.97 2.10
C THR A 62 -9.26 -3.19 1.05
N VAL A 63 -9.53 -4.03 0.05
CA VAL A 63 -8.65 -4.23 -1.11
C VAL A 63 -9.12 -3.42 -2.31
N SER A 64 -8.24 -2.53 -2.79
CA SER A 64 -8.44 -1.67 -3.96
C SER A 64 -7.55 -2.09 -5.12
N TRP A 65 -8.17 -2.54 -6.20
CA TRP A 65 -7.49 -2.94 -7.44
C TRP A 65 -7.26 -1.72 -8.35
N LEU A 66 -6.01 -1.28 -8.45
CA LEU A 66 -5.59 -0.14 -9.25
C LEU A 66 -5.31 -0.56 -10.69
N ARG A 67 -6.37 -0.56 -11.48
CA ARG A 67 -6.34 -0.95 -12.90
C ARG A 67 -5.69 0.13 -13.77
N ARG A 68 -4.53 -0.20 -14.35
CA ARG A 68 -3.80 0.68 -15.27
C ARG A 68 -4.53 0.91 -16.59
N ASP A 69 -5.36 -0.03 -17.03
CA ASP A 69 -6.13 0.05 -18.29
C ASP A 69 -7.33 1.02 -18.20
N LEU A 70 -7.72 1.43 -16.99
CA LEU A 70 -8.80 2.40 -16.77
C LEU A 70 -8.30 3.86 -16.73
N ARG A 71 -6.99 4.09 -16.72
CA ARG A 71 -6.36 5.40 -16.49
C ARG A 71 -5.42 5.79 -17.63
N SER A 72 -5.73 5.36 -18.85
CA SER A 72 -5.04 5.82 -20.06
C SER A 72 -5.42 7.27 -20.38
N SER A 73 -4.44 8.14 -20.59
CA SER A 73 -4.68 9.37 -21.34
C SER A 73 -5.11 9.00 -22.77
N ARG A 74 -5.77 9.94 -23.46
CA ARG A 74 -6.60 9.81 -24.67
C ARG A 74 -5.92 9.20 -25.93
N ILE A 75 -4.73 8.62 -25.80
CA ILE A 75 -3.96 7.96 -26.85
C ILE A 75 -3.50 6.60 -26.28
N ASP A 76 -4.39 5.61 -26.38
CA ASP A 76 -4.20 4.16 -26.18
C ASP A 76 -2.90 3.74 -25.48
N GLY A 77 -2.89 3.79 -24.14
CA GLY A 77 -1.71 3.45 -23.37
C GLY A 77 -2.03 3.08 -21.94
N LEU A 78 -1.49 1.94 -21.51
CA LEU A 78 -1.56 1.51 -20.13
C LEU A 78 -0.81 2.52 -19.23
N ALA A 79 -1.38 2.92 -18.10
CA ALA A 79 -0.64 3.77 -17.14
C ALA A 79 0.72 3.13 -16.80
N PRO A 80 1.80 3.93 -16.64
CA PRO A 80 3.12 3.40 -16.33
C PRO A 80 3.10 2.56 -15.06
N ARG A 81 3.89 1.47 -15.02
CA ARG A 81 4.02 0.63 -13.82
C ARG A 81 4.41 1.50 -12.61
N GLY A 82 3.73 1.24 -11.50
CA GLY A 82 3.81 1.90 -10.21
C GLY A 82 3.26 3.32 -10.16
N ALA A 83 2.71 3.87 -11.24
CA ALA A 83 2.17 5.23 -11.23
C ALA A 83 0.89 5.33 -10.38
N LEU A 84 0.03 4.31 -10.42
CA LEU A 84 -1.20 4.30 -9.63
C LEU A 84 -0.89 3.93 -8.18
N ALA A 85 0.00 2.95 -7.95
CA ALA A 85 0.45 2.57 -6.62
C ALA A 85 1.10 3.75 -5.87
N ALA A 86 2.05 4.45 -6.51
CA ALA A 86 2.70 5.62 -5.91
C ALA A 86 1.71 6.74 -5.60
N ARG A 87 0.72 6.96 -6.47
CA ARG A 87 -0.35 7.94 -6.24
C ARG A 87 -1.23 7.56 -5.06
N ALA A 88 -1.63 6.29 -4.95
CA ALA A 88 -2.43 5.81 -3.84
C ALA A 88 -1.68 5.96 -2.51
N LEU A 89 -0.40 5.58 -2.47
CA LEU A 89 0.46 5.75 -1.30
C LEU A 89 0.56 7.23 -0.87
N THR A 90 0.76 8.14 -1.84
CA THR A 90 0.85 9.58 -1.56
C THR A 90 -0.48 10.16 -1.08
N ALA A 91 -1.59 9.80 -1.73
CA ALA A 91 -2.92 10.28 -1.35
C ALA A 91 -3.31 9.80 0.05
N TRP A 92 -3.08 8.52 0.35
CA TRP A 92 -3.32 7.97 1.68
C TRP A 92 -2.52 8.71 2.75
N ALA A 93 -1.23 8.96 2.49
CA ALA A 93 -0.38 9.70 3.42
C ALA A 93 -0.90 11.11 3.67
N SER A 94 -1.33 11.83 2.63
CA SER A 94 -1.87 13.19 2.77
C SER A 94 -3.21 13.26 3.53
N GLU A 95 -4.03 12.20 3.47
CA GLU A 95 -5.34 12.17 4.14
C GLU A 95 -5.25 11.71 5.60
N TRP A 96 -4.45 10.68 5.87
CA TRP A 96 -4.37 10.05 7.19
C TRP A 96 -3.27 10.65 8.07
N MET A 97 -2.43 11.52 7.51
CA MET A 97 -1.38 12.23 8.24
C MET A 97 -1.47 13.73 7.95
N PRO A 98 -2.56 14.43 8.33
CA PRO A 98 -2.53 15.89 8.34
C PRO A 98 -1.42 16.39 9.28
N ASP A 99 -0.90 17.58 9.03
CA ASP A 99 0.16 18.23 9.83
C ASP A 99 -0.27 18.56 11.27
N ASP A 100 -1.49 18.20 11.68
CA ASP A 100 -2.08 18.54 12.97
C ASP A 100 -1.57 17.60 14.09
N VAL A 101 -1.00 18.23 15.11
CA VAL A 101 -0.15 17.69 16.20
C VAL A 101 -0.90 16.80 17.21
N ASP A 102 -2.19 16.55 17.02
CA ASP A 102 -3.04 15.81 17.98
C ASP A 102 -3.44 14.40 17.53
N SER A 103 -2.84 13.90 16.44
CA SER A 103 -3.04 12.52 16.03
C SER A 103 -2.19 11.61 16.91
N ASP A 104 -2.81 11.05 17.95
CA ASP A 104 -2.31 9.92 18.75
C ASP A 104 -1.51 9.01 17.83
N GLY A 105 -0.21 8.83 18.14
CA GLY A 105 0.83 8.25 17.28
C GLY A 105 0.50 6.82 16.87
N ALA A 106 -0.44 6.69 15.93
CA ALA A 106 -1.09 5.43 15.67
C ALA A 106 -0.14 4.59 14.82
N ASP A 107 0.55 3.67 15.49
CA ASP A 107 1.41 2.67 14.88
C ASP A 107 0.65 1.97 13.76
N PHE A 108 1.07 2.18 12.51
CA PHE A 108 0.58 1.47 11.35
C PHE A 108 1.67 0.58 10.79
N THR A 109 1.28 -0.64 10.41
CA THR A 109 2.17 -1.54 9.70
C THR A 109 2.12 -1.23 8.21
N LEU A 110 3.25 -0.77 7.70
CA LEU A 110 3.43 -0.44 6.29
C LEU A 110 4.15 -1.58 5.58
N TRP A 111 3.55 -2.08 4.50
CA TRP A 111 4.21 -2.98 3.56
C TRP A 111 4.14 -2.39 2.16
N VAL A 112 5.28 -2.23 1.52
CA VAL A 112 5.37 -1.67 0.16
C VAL A 112 6.20 -2.61 -0.70
N GLY A 113 5.52 -3.30 -1.62
CA GLY A 113 6.10 -4.08 -2.69
C GLY A 113 6.46 -3.21 -3.89
N CYS A 114 6.20 -3.71 -5.10
CA CYS A 114 6.64 -3.09 -6.36
C CYS A 114 8.16 -2.89 -6.43
N ALA A 115 8.95 -3.88 -6.00
CA ALA A 115 10.41 -3.81 -5.77
C ALA A 115 11.28 -3.36 -6.97
N THR A 116 10.68 -3.08 -8.13
CA THR A 116 11.36 -2.60 -9.35
C THR A 116 10.80 -1.27 -9.86
N SER A 117 9.92 -0.60 -9.11
CA SER A 117 9.29 0.65 -9.54
C SER A 117 9.93 1.87 -8.88
N PRO A 118 10.70 2.69 -9.63
CA PRO A 118 11.32 3.90 -9.08
C PRO A 118 10.31 4.93 -8.54
N ARG A 119 9.06 4.87 -9.04
CA ARG A 119 7.98 5.77 -8.60
C ARG A 119 7.49 5.42 -7.21
N VAL A 120 7.33 4.12 -6.93
CA VAL A 120 6.90 3.63 -5.62
C VAL A 120 8.03 3.85 -4.61
N ASP A 121 9.28 3.55 -4.98
CA ASP A 121 10.46 3.82 -4.15
C ASP A 121 10.57 5.30 -3.75
N ALA A 122 10.31 6.21 -4.69
CA ALA A 122 10.34 7.65 -4.42
C ALA A 122 9.20 8.08 -3.49
N ALA A 123 7.99 7.54 -3.66
CA ALA A 123 6.85 7.83 -2.79
C ALA A 123 7.08 7.26 -1.37
N PHE A 124 7.55 6.02 -1.26
CA PHE A 124 7.86 5.38 0.02
C PHE A 124 8.95 6.14 0.79
N ARG A 125 10.04 6.53 0.14
CA ARG A 125 11.10 7.32 0.81
C ARG A 125 10.61 8.66 1.34
N ARG A 126 9.69 9.32 0.64
CA ARG A 126 9.08 10.58 1.11
C ARG A 126 8.22 10.36 2.34
N LEU A 127 7.36 9.34 2.32
CA LEU A 127 6.54 8.96 3.47
C LEU A 127 7.42 8.61 4.68
N HIS A 128 8.46 7.81 4.46
CA HIS A 128 9.40 7.44 5.52
C HIS A 128 10.11 8.68 6.09
N ALA A 129 10.61 9.60 5.26
CA ALA A 129 11.22 10.84 5.74
C ALA A 129 10.25 11.67 6.60
N SER A 130 8.98 11.82 6.18
CA SER A 130 7.98 12.55 6.95
C SER A 130 7.61 11.88 8.28
N LEU A 131 7.78 10.56 8.42
CA LEU A 131 7.59 9.86 9.69
C LEU A 131 8.75 10.15 10.66
N HIS A 132 10.00 10.04 10.18
CA HIS A 132 11.19 10.30 11.00
C HIS A 132 11.31 11.75 11.48
N GLU A 133 10.88 12.71 10.68
CA GLU A 133 10.84 14.13 11.10
C GLU A 133 9.87 14.38 12.25
N ARG A 134 8.86 13.53 12.44
CA ARG A 134 7.82 13.66 13.48
C ARG A 134 8.22 13.00 14.79
N ASP A 135 8.89 11.85 14.75
CA ASP A 135 9.41 11.18 15.96
C ASP A 135 10.49 12.02 16.69
N ALA A 136 11.07 13.01 16.01
CA ALA A 136 12.10 13.90 16.53
C ALA A 136 11.56 15.16 17.23
N HIS A 137 10.24 15.41 17.21
CA HIS A 137 9.59 16.59 17.80
C HIS A 137 8.76 16.23 19.03
#